data_AF-A0A084W571-F1
#
_entry.id   AF-A0A084W571-F1
#
_cell.length_a   1.000
_cell.length_b   1.000
_cell.length_c   1.000
_cell.angle_alpha   90.00
_cell.angle_beta   90.00
_cell.angle_gamma   90.00
#
_symmetry.space_group_name_H-M   'P 1'
#
loop_
_entity.id
_entity.type
_entity.pdbx_description
1 polymer ?
#
loop_
_entity_poly.entity_id
_entity_poly.type
_entity_poly.pdbx_seq_one_letter_code
_entity_poly.pdbx_strand_id
1 'polypeptide(L)'
;MFEPCFVSDYIAPFLNELSGITNFTIKTQWIYQVGLEGVGVQAKQVPDDSKTGRHYALAEDSLPHIITSLEKKLGTQITDNPCIHLVVYVPPCAQAPLKIYRKDGQRASPLSSNVEAFTSAKWGGIVFANPAETTCVRYMEDEQFSDVYVHAQDVMPVLLYQLRKIFDLENNAPLLDTTLVPYNSIEPRTWEVDTFIRTNTIYLVHSATSTLQSLIQLLGGIEYIVINDEVGAAIQNAYHKVIEAKQQLAQGNLQTAAFIAREAYTSAERAFFDPSLLALLYFPNEQKYAIYIPLFLPIMIPVVFSFNTILKYFRKRKSSKQAKSKEE
;
A
#
# COMPACT_ATOMS: atom_id res chain seq x y z
N MET A 1 -30.68 -12.12 8.28
CA MET A 1 -30.78 -10.79 7.62
C MET A 1 -29.89 -9.80 8.37
N PHE A 2 -29.05 -9.04 7.67
CA PHE A 2 -28.13 -8.04 8.24
C PHE A 2 -28.73 -6.64 7.98
N GLU A 3 -28.82 -5.77 8.98
CA GLU A 3 -29.42 -4.44 8.80
C GLU A 3 -28.46 -3.44 8.11
N PRO A 4 -28.96 -2.55 7.23
CA PRO A 4 -28.15 -1.54 6.54
C PRO A 4 -27.61 -0.42 7.45
N CYS A 5 -28.11 -0.30 8.69
CA CYS A 5 -27.75 0.78 9.62
C CYS A 5 -26.35 0.66 10.25
N PHE A 6 -25.67 -0.49 10.17
CA PHE A 6 -24.39 -0.65 10.88
C PHE A 6 -23.28 0.27 10.40
N VAL A 7 -23.32 0.66 9.13
CA VAL A 7 -22.30 1.53 8.56
C VAL A 7 -22.50 2.96 9.07
N SER A 8 -23.74 3.44 9.18
CA SER A 8 -24.04 4.74 9.79
C SER A 8 -23.81 4.75 11.30
N ASP A 9 -24.06 3.64 11.96
CA ASP A 9 -24.11 3.59 13.43
C ASP A 9 -22.74 3.29 14.05
N TYR A 10 -21.87 2.55 13.35
CA TYR A 10 -20.56 2.13 13.87
C TYR A 10 -19.37 2.65 13.06
N ILE A 11 -19.39 2.50 11.73
CA ILE A 11 -18.21 2.83 10.91
C ILE A 11 -18.09 4.34 10.66
N ALA A 12 -19.20 5.01 10.36
CA ALA A 12 -19.20 6.44 10.07
C ALA A 12 -18.75 7.28 11.28
N PRO A 13 -19.22 7.06 12.53
CA PRO A 13 -18.75 7.82 13.70
C PRO A 13 -17.25 7.64 13.93
N PHE A 14 -16.74 6.41 13.77
CA PHE A 14 -15.31 6.14 13.89
C PHE A 14 -14.48 6.93 12.87
N LEU A 15 -14.90 6.94 11.60
CA LEU A 15 -14.18 7.63 10.53
C LEU A 15 -14.34 9.16 10.57
N ASN A 16 -15.45 9.65 11.12
CA ASN A 16 -15.68 11.10 11.26
C ASN A 16 -14.64 11.75 12.18
N GLU A 17 -14.20 11.07 13.25
CA GLU A 17 -13.11 11.58 14.12
C GLU A 17 -11.76 11.64 13.39
N LEU A 18 -11.56 10.80 12.38
CA LEU A 18 -10.35 10.80 11.55
C LEU A 18 -10.46 11.72 10.33
N SER A 19 -11.61 12.37 10.12
CA SER A 19 -11.88 13.21 8.93
C SER A 19 -10.96 14.42 8.81
N GLY A 20 -10.45 14.94 9.93
CA GLY A 20 -9.45 16.01 9.94
C GLY A 20 -8.14 15.64 9.25
N ILE A 21 -7.87 14.34 9.08
CA ILE A 21 -6.64 13.79 8.53
C ILE A 21 -6.82 13.51 7.03
N THR A 22 -7.89 12.80 6.69
CA THR A 22 -8.19 12.41 5.31
C THR A 22 -9.69 12.27 5.09
N ASN A 23 -10.10 12.48 3.83
CA ASN A 23 -11.48 12.29 3.44
C ASN A 23 -11.74 10.80 3.16
N PHE A 24 -12.66 10.22 3.90
CA PHE A 24 -13.06 8.83 3.70
C PHE A 24 -14.30 8.75 2.80
N THR A 25 -14.29 7.81 1.86
CA THR A 25 -15.47 7.45 1.07
C THR A 25 -15.86 6.02 1.44
N ILE A 26 -17.07 5.85 1.99
CA ILE A 26 -17.56 4.54 2.39
C ILE A 26 -18.42 3.96 1.27
N LYS A 27 -18.12 2.71 0.88
CA LYS A 27 -18.91 1.94 -0.07
C LYS A 27 -19.33 0.63 0.58
N THR A 28 -20.58 0.26 0.42
CA THR A 28 -21.17 -0.94 1.00
C THR A 28 -21.70 -1.83 -0.12
N GLN A 29 -21.52 -3.14 0.01
CA GLN A 29 -22.01 -4.10 -0.96
C GLN A 29 -22.38 -5.42 -0.31
N TRP A 30 -23.40 -6.07 -0.86
CA TRP A 30 -23.86 -7.40 -0.48
C TRP A 30 -23.66 -8.34 -1.65
N ILE A 31 -22.92 -9.43 -1.42
CA ILE A 31 -22.67 -10.44 -2.44
C ILE A 31 -23.12 -11.78 -1.86
N TYR A 32 -24.07 -12.42 -2.54
CA TYR A 32 -24.63 -13.70 -2.16
C TYR A 32 -23.98 -14.84 -2.94
N GLN A 33 -24.10 -16.07 -2.42
CA GLN A 33 -23.60 -17.28 -3.08
C GLN A 33 -22.10 -17.23 -3.40
N VAL A 34 -21.32 -16.59 -2.53
CA VAL A 34 -19.86 -16.55 -2.66
C VAL A 34 -19.29 -17.84 -2.09
N GLY A 35 -18.83 -18.73 -2.97
CA GLY A 35 -17.95 -19.83 -2.58
C GLY A 35 -16.53 -19.31 -2.37
N LEU A 36 -15.95 -19.53 -1.19
CA LEU A 36 -14.53 -19.32 -0.99
C LEU A 36 -13.77 -20.49 -1.61
N GLU A 37 -13.28 -20.30 -2.83
CA GLU A 37 -12.25 -21.16 -3.43
C GLU A 37 -11.05 -21.19 -2.45
N GLY A 38 -10.84 -22.34 -1.80
CA GLY A 38 -9.86 -22.52 -0.73
C GLY A 38 -10.46 -22.99 0.60
N VAL A 39 -11.64 -22.51 1.01
CA VAL A 39 -12.25 -22.97 2.28
C VAL A 39 -12.88 -24.36 2.11
N GLY A 40 -13.61 -24.61 1.03
CA GLY A 40 -14.16 -25.95 0.76
C GLY A 40 -13.13 -27.02 0.37
N VAL A 41 -11.93 -26.62 -0.05
CA VAL A 41 -10.88 -27.54 -0.55
C VAL A 41 -9.68 -27.65 0.40
N GLN A 42 -9.42 -26.65 1.24
CA GLN A 42 -8.30 -26.65 2.21
C GLN A 42 -8.72 -26.58 3.68
N ALA A 43 -9.98 -26.24 4.01
CA ALA A 43 -10.39 -26.30 5.41
C ALA A 43 -10.51 -27.76 5.83
N LYS A 44 -9.58 -28.21 6.68
CA LYS A 44 -9.56 -29.59 7.16
C LYS A 44 -10.71 -29.77 8.15
N GLN A 45 -11.58 -30.73 7.90
CA GLN A 45 -12.60 -31.11 8.87
C GLN A 45 -11.91 -31.75 10.07
N VAL A 46 -12.20 -31.22 11.26
CA VAL A 46 -11.68 -31.70 12.53
C VAL A 46 -12.88 -32.08 13.40
N PRO A 47 -12.96 -33.34 13.90
CA PRO A 47 -13.98 -33.74 14.86
C PRO A 47 -13.86 -32.94 16.15
N ASP A 48 -14.99 -32.56 16.75
CA ASP A 48 -15.04 -31.89 18.04
C ASP A 48 -16.27 -32.31 18.86
N ASP A 49 -16.30 -31.90 20.12
CA ASP A 49 -17.39 -32.20 21.06
C ASP A 49 -18.60 -31.27 20.90
N SER A 50 -18.67 -30.50 19.81
CA SER A 50 -19.82 -29.65 19.49
C SER A 50 -21.04 -30.50 19.11
N LYS A 51 -22.25 -29.94 19.17
CA LYS A 51 -23.47 -30.57 18.65
C LYS A 51 -23.41 -30.81 17.15
N THR A 52 -22.60 -30.03 16.42
CA THR A 52 -22.31 -30.27 15.00
C THR A 52 -21.32 -31.43 14.78
N GLY A 53 -20.61 -31.85 15.83
CA GLY A 53 -19.61 -32.94 15.85
C GLY A 53 -18.36 -32.68 15.01
N ARG A 54 -18.21 -31.47 14.47
CA ARG A 54 -17.10 -31.05 13.62
C ARG A 54 -16.95 -29.53 13.58
N HIS A 55 -15.74 -29.09 13.31
CA HIS A 55 -15.43 -27.77 12.78
C HIS A 55 -14.46 -27.86 11.61
N TYR A 56 -14.29 -26.75 10.90
CA TYR A 56 -13.42 -26.64 9.74
C TYR A 56 -12.22 -25.75 10.08
N ALA A 57 -11.03 -26.35 10.09
CA ALA A 57 -9.78 -25.69 10.43
C ALA A 57 -9.20 -24.93 9.23
N LEU A 58 -9.05 -23.62 9.36
CA LEU A 58 -8.35 -22.74 8.42
C LEU A 58 -6.92 -22.52 8.89
N ALA A 59 -5.95 -23.01 8.14
CA ALA A 59 -4.55 -22.75 8.42
C ALA A 59 -4.19 -21.30 8.12
N GLU A 60 -3.35 -20.68 8.95
CA GLU A 60 -2.87 -19.31 8.76
C GLU A 60 -2.25 -19.07 7.37
N ASP A 61 -1.52 -20.07 6.85
CA ASP A 61 -0.89 -20.01 5.52
C ASP A 61 -1.92 -20.00 4.37
N SER A 62 -3.17 -20.42 4.62
CA SER A 62 -4.24 -20.41 3.62
C SER A 62 -5.02 -19.08 3.58
N LEU A 63 -4.88 -18.22 4.59
CA LEU A 63 -5.61 -16.96 4.69
C LEU A 63 -5.34 -15.99 3.52
N PRO A 64 -4.11 -15.86 2.99
CA PRO A 64 -3.87 -15.04 1.79
C PRO A 64 -4.66 -15.52 0.56
N HIS A 65 -4.90 -16.82 0.40
CA HIS A 65 -5.68 -17.34 -0.71
C HIS A 65 -7.16 -16.95 -0.61
N ILE A 66 -7.70 -16.83 0.62
CA ILE A 66 -9.06 -16.34 0.85
C ILE A 66 -9.19 -14.90 0.37
N ILE A 67 -8.19 -14.05 0.64
CA ILE A 67 -8.14 -12.67 0.13
C ILE A 67 -8.21 -12.68 -1.40
N THR A 68 -7.33 -13.45 -2.07
CA THR A 68 -7.31 -13.53 -3.55
C THR A 68 -8.65 -13.99 -4.13
N SER A 69 -9.31 -14.96 -3.49
CA SER A 69 -10.62 -15.44 -3.93
C SER A 69 -11.71 -14.37 -3.76
N LEU A 70 -11.67 -13.59 -2.68
CA LEU A 70 -12.59 -12.47 -2.46
C LEU A 70 -12.35 -11.30 -3.41
N GLU A 71 -11.09 -10.94 -3.68
CA GLU A 71 -10.74 -9.86 -4.61
C GLU A 71 -11.35 -10.06 -6.00
N LYS A 72 -11.34 -11.30 -6.51
CA LYS A 72 -11.99 -11.65 -7.78
C LYS A 72 -13.50 -11.37 -7.78
N LYS A 73 -14.15 -11.36 -6.61
CA LYS A 73 -15.60 -11.19 -6.46
C LYS A 73 -16.00 -9.77 -6.07
N LEU A 74 -15.13 -9.03 -5.38
CA LEU A 74 -15.41 -7.66 -4.92
C LEU A 74 -15.45 -6.62 -6.04
N GLY A 75 -15.00 -6.98 -7.25
CA GLY A 75 -14.99 -6.13 -8.44
C GLY A 75 -13.82 -5.16 -8.46
N THR A 76 -13.16 -5.02 -9.61
CA THR A 76 -12.04 -4.09 -9.79
C THR A 76 -12.55 -2.69 -10.04
N GLN A 77 -12.85 -1.92 -8.99
CA GLN A 77 -12.88 -0.47 -9.14
C GLN A 77 -11.44 0.03 -9.14
N ILE A 78 -10.96 0.43 -10.32
CA ILE A 78 -9.65 1.08 -10.45
C ILE A 78 -9.78 2.43 -9.76
N THR A 79 -9.10 2.59 -8.65
CA THR A 79 -9.00 3.84 -7.89
C THR A 79 -7.53 4.08 -7.59
N ASP A 80 -7.09 5.31 -7.77
CA ASP A 80 -5.75 5.73 -7.37
C ASP A 80 -5.64 5.93 -5.85
N ASN A 81 -6.78 5.96 -5.16
CA ASN A 81 -6.83 6.06 -3.69
C ASN A 81 -6.64 4.70 -3.03
N PRO A 82 -5.85 4.62 -1.93
CA PRO A 82 -5.73 3.40 -1.14
C PRO A 82 -7.10 2.99 -0.58
N CYS A 83 -7.40 1.69 -0.65
CA CYS A 83 -8.67 1.13 -0.19
C CYS A 83 -8.43 0.17 0.97
N ILE A 84 -9.32 0.20 1.97
CA ILE A 84 -9.36 -0.76 3.06
C ILE A 84 -10.65 -1.58 2.90
N HIS A 85 -10.51 -2.90 2.79
CA HIS A 85 -11.63 -3.82 2.67
C HIS A 85 -12.00 -4.38 4.05
N LEU A 86 -13.25 -4.17 4.45
CA LEU A 86 -13.85 -4.82 5.61
C LEU A 86 -14.89 -5.82 5.11
N VAL A 87 -14.63 -7.11 5.30
CA VAL A 87 -15.49 -8.17 4.77
C VAL A 87 -16.04 -9.02 5.91
N VAL A 88 -17.35 -9.17 5.94
CA VAL A 88 -18.03 -10.13 6.79
C VAL A 88 -18.47 -11.30 5.91
N TYR A 89 -17.90 -12.47 6.16
CA TYR A 89 -18.25 -13.70 5.46
C TYR A 89 -19.06 -14.61 6.38
N VAL A 90 -20.22 -15.04 5.90
CA VAL A 90 -21.08 -16.02 6.58
C VAL A 90 -20.91 -17.36 5.88
N PRO A 91 -20.21 -18.35 6.48
CA PRO A 91 -20.07 -19.66 5.87
C PRO A 91 -21.43 -20.40 5.83
N PRO A 92 -21.67 -21.22 4.78
CA PRO A 92 -22.82 -22.12 4.79
C PRO A 92 -22.66 -23.17 5.90
N CYS A 93 -23.76 -23.68 6.46
CA CYS A 93 -23.71 -24.71 7.50
C CYS A 93 -22.99 -26.00 7.08
N ALA A 94 -22.90 -26.28 5.78
CA ALA A 94 -22.10 -27.38 5.25
C ALA A 94 -20.58 -27.21 5.49
N GLN A 95 -20.10 -25.98 5.71
CA GLN A 95 -18.68 -25.63 5.92
C GLN A 95 -18.49 -24.80 7.21
N ALA A 96 -19.46 -24.81 8.11
CA ALA A 96 -19.40 -24.09 9.38
C ALA A 96 -19.29 -25.08 10.56
N PRO A 97 -18.73 -24.66 11.70
CA PRO A 97 -18.04 -23.38 11.90
C PRO A 97 -16.60 -23.41 11.35
N LEU A 98 -16.15 -22.28 10.81
CA LEU A 98 -14.76 -22.03 10.42
C LEU A 98 -13.97 -21.58 11.65
N LYS A 99 -12.79 -22.16 11.86
CA LYS A 99 -11.88 -21.88 12.98
C LYS A 99 -10.44 -21.68 12.49
N ILE A 100 -9.77 -20.61 12.93
CA ILE A 100 -8.42 -20.29 12.48
C ILE A 100 -7.38 -21.00 13.34
N TYR A 101 -6.39 -21.61 12.70
CA TYR A 101 -5.25 -22.28 13.29
C TYR A 101 -3.96 -21.56 12.92
N ARG A 102 -3.15 -21.28 13.94
CA ARG A 102 -1.82 -20.70 13.79
C ARG A 102 -0.83 -21.73 13.26
N LYS A 103 0.33 -21.28 12.82
CA LYS A 103 1.42 -22.14 12.29
C LYS A 103 1.93 -23.19 13.28
N ASP A 104 1.78 -22.94 14.58
CA ASP A 104 2.12 -23.87 15.65
C ASP A 104 1.09 -25.01 15.82
N GLY A 105 0.02 -25.02 15.00
CA GLY A 105 -1.07 -25.98 15.08
C GLY A 105 -2.04 -25.70 16.23
N GLN A 106 -1.83 -24.62 17.00
CA GLN A 106 -2.77 -24.19 18.02
C GLN A 106 -3.89 -23.38 17.41
N ARG A 107 -5.09 -23.53 17.98
CA ARG A 107 -6.24 -22.72 17.60
C ARG A 107 -6.00 -21.27 18.03
N ALA A 108 -6.29 -20.33 17.14
CA ALA A 108 -6.30 -18.92 17.49
C ALA A 108 -7.32 -18.67 18.62
N SER A 109 -6.98 -17.80 19.57
CA SER A 109 -7.89 -17.45 20.66
C SER A 109 -9.20 -16.91 20.07
N PRO A 110 -10.36 -17.53 20.36
CA PRO A 110 -11.63 -17.09 19.79
C PRO A 110 -11.97 -15.70 20.33
N LEU A 111 -12.36 -14.78 19.45
CA LEU A 111 -12.80 -13.42 19.85
C LEU A 111 -14.20 -13.47 20.48
N SER A 112 -15.07 -14.31 19.93
CA SER A 112 -16.41 -14.65 20.44
C SER A 112 -16.72 -16.10 20.05
N SER A 113 -17.76 -16.71 20.62
CA SER A 113 -18.12 -18.12 20.35
C SER A 113 -18.30 -18.39 18.85
N ASN A 114 -18.89 -17.43 18.13
CA ASN A 114 -19.32 -17.58 16.74
C ASN A 114 -18.47 -16.77 15.75
N VAL A 115 -17.52 -15.95 16.21
CA VAL A 115 -16.77 -15.04 15.34
C VAL A 115 -15.28 -15.36 15.36
N GLU A 116 -14.73 -15.56 14.17
CA GLU A 116 -13.29 -15.69 13.93
C GLU A 116 -12.87 -14.60 12.95
N ALA A 117 -11.68 -14.04 13.08
CA ALA A 117 -11.28 -12.90 12.26
C ALA A 117 -9.77 -12.82 12.07
N PHE A 118 -9.35 -12.20 10.97
CA PHE A 118 -7.95 -11.89 10.73
C PHE A 118 -7.80 -10.57 9.96
N THR A 119 -6.63 -9.96 10.11
CA THR A 119 -6.29 -8.66 9.52
C THR A 119 -5.07 -8.78 8.61
N SER A 120 -5.09 -8.10 7.48
CA SER A 120 -3.96 -7.91 6.58
C SER A 120 -3.68 -6.41 6.44
N ALA A 121 -2.47 -5.98 6.81
CA ALA A 121 -2.11 -4.56 6.89
C ALA A 121 -2.31 -3.77 5.58
N LYS A 122 -2.16 -4.43 4.43
CA LYS A 122 -2.27 -3.78 3.10
C LYS A 122 -3.63 -3.94 2.44
N TRP A 123 -4.53 -4.73 3.03
CA TRP A 123 -5.79 -5.09 2.39
C TRP A 123 -7.00 -4.73 3.26
N GLY A 124 -6.94 -4.99 4.57
CA GLY A 124 -8.00 -4.71 5.51
C GLY A 124 -8.28 -5.89 6.45
N GLY A 125 -9.56 -6.13 6.74
CA GLY A 125 -10.02 -7.09 7.75
C GLY A 125 -11.09 -8.03 7.21
N ILE A 126 -10.98 -9.31 7.57
CA ILE A 126 -11.98 -10.34 7.27
C ILE A 126 -12.52 -10.90 8.58
N VAL A 127 -13.84 -10.99 8.67
CA VAL A 127 -14.57 -11.55 9.80
C VAL A 127 -15.44 -12.71 9.32
N PHE A 128 -15.20 -13.89 9.85
CA PHE A 128 -16.03 -15.07 9.67
C PHE A 128 -17.11 -15.10 10.75
N ALA A 129 -18.34 -14.77 10.36
CA ALA A 129 -19.51 -14.81 11.22
C ALA A 129 -20.18 -16.19 11.09
N ASN A 130 -19.77 -17.14 11.93
CA ASN A 130 -20.28 -18.50 11.89
C ASN A 130 -21.76 -18.52 12.33
N PRO A 131 -22.64 -19.25 11.61
CA PRO A 131 -24.00 -19.48 12.06
C PRO A 131 -24.03 -20.15 13.44
N ALA A 132 -25.09 -19.88 14.21
CA ALA A 132 -25.28 -20.52 15.49
C ALA A 132 -25.39 -22.05 15.33
N GLU A 133 -24.82 -22.78 16.28
CA GLU A 133 -24.79 -24.25 16.26
C GLU A 133 -26.18 -24.87 16.09
N THR A 134 -27.18 -24.32 16.79
CA THR A 134 -28.59 -24.76 16.67
C THR A 134 -29.17 -24.58 15.27
N THR A 135 -28.72 -23.56 14.54
CA THR A 135 -29.16 -23.31 13.15
C THR A 135 -28.58 -24.35 12.21
N CYS A 136 -27.30 -24.70 12.38
CA CYS A 136 -26.67 -25.71 11.55
C CYS A 136 -27.11 -27.14 11.87
N VAL A 137 -27.45 -27.44 13.13
CA VAL A 137 -28.07 -28.73 13.49
C VAL A 137 -29.43 -28.88 12.79
N ARG A 138 -30.29 -27.85 12.80
CA ARG A 138 -31.57 -27.86 12.08
C ARG A 138 -31.42 -28.07 10.58
N TYR A 139 -30.46 -27.39 9.97
CA TYR A 139 -30.11 -27.58 8.56
C TYR A 139 -29.68 -29.01 8.25
N MET A 140 -28.96 -29.67 9.17
CA MET A 140 -28.53 -31.06 8.99
C MET A 140 -29.67 -32.07 9.19
N GLU A 141 -30.66 -31.74 10.02
CA GLU A 141 -31.75 -32.64 10.39
C GLU A 141 -32.93 -32.59 9.42
N ASP A 142 -33.43 -31.41 9.03
CA ASP A 142 -34.77 -31.32 8.41
C ASP A 142 -34.97 -30.22 7.35
N GLU A 143 -34.03 -29.29 7.12
CA GLU A 143 -34.27 -28.11 6.26
C GLU A 143 -33.25 -27.93 5.12
N GLN A 144 -33.73 -27.82 3.88
CA GLN A 144 -32.92 -27.40 2.72
C GLN A 144 -32.46 -25.93 2.82
N PHE A 145 -33.13 -25.11 3.62
CA PHE A 145 -32.84 -23.69 3.81
C PHE A 145 -33.06 -23.30 5.28
N SER A 146 -32.05 -22.69 5.91
CA SER A 146 -32.17 -22.14 7.26
C SER A 146 -31.74 -20.69 7.28
N ASP A 147 -32.54 -19.84 7.93
CA ASP A 147 -32.22 -18.41 8.07
C ASP A 147 -31.07 -18.20 9.06
N VAL A 148 -30.02 -17.55 8.59
CA VAL A 148 -28.88 -17.14 9.43
C VAL A 148 -29.05 -15.68 9.82
N TYR A 149 -29.09 -15.45 11.13
CA TYR A 149 -29.07 -14.13 11.74
C TYR A 149 -27.69 -13.86 12.31
N VAL A 150 -27.11 -12.73 11.93
CA VAL A 150 -25.82 -12.29 12.46
C VAL A 150 -26.07 -11.02 13.24
N HIS A 151 -25.73 -11.04 14.53
CA HIS A 151 -25.90 -9.89 15.39
C HIS A 151 -24.74 -8.90 15.22
N ALA A 152 -25.08 -7.63 15.12
CA ALA A 152 -24.11 -6.54 15.01
C ALA A 152 -23.13 -6.52 16.18
N GLN A 153 -23.63 -6.84 17.39
CA GLN A 153 -22.83 -6.83 18.61
C GLN A 153 -21.69 -7.87 18.57
N ASP A 154 -21.81 -8.91 17.74
CA ASP A 154 -20.75 -9.93 17.60
C ASP A 154 -19.68 -9.49 16.59
N VAL A 155 -20.08 -8.83 15.51
CA VAL A 155 -19.21 -8.53 14.36
C VAL A 155 -18.60 -7.13 14.42
N MET A 156 -19.39 -6.12 14.78
CA MET A 156 -18.96 -4.72 14.73
C MET A 156 -17.81 -4.39 15.68
N PRO A 157 -17.77 -4.88 16.94
CA PRO A 157 -16.61 -4.65 17.80
C PRO A 157 -15.32 -5.22 17.22
N VAL A 158 -15.40 -6.35 16.52
CA VAL A 158 -14.26 -6.96 15.84
C VAL A 158 -13.81 -6.08 14.68
N LEU A 159 -14.73 -5.63 13.82
CA LEU A 159 -14.38 -4.72 12.72
C LEU A 159 -13.77 -3.40 13.21
N LEU A 160 -14.31 -2.81 14.29
CA LEU A 160 -13.76 -1.61 14.90
C LEU A 160 -12.36 -1.87 15.47
N TYR A 161 -12.14 -3.01 16.11
CA TYR A 161 -10.81 -3.42 16.57
C TYR A 161 -9.82 -3.56 15.40
N GLN A 162 -10.24 -4.18 14.29
CA GLN A 162 -9.43 -4.29 13.08
C GLN A 162 -9.09 -2.91 12.49
N LEU A 163 -10.05 -1.99 12.46
CA LEU A 163 -9.81 -0.61 12.03
C LEU A 163 -8.80 0.11 12.94
N ARG A 164 -8.94 -0.01 14.26
CA ARG A 164 -7.97 0.54 15.23
C ARG A 164 -6.56 0.02 14.95
N LYS A 165 -6.42 -1.28 14.68
CA LYS A 165 -5.15 -1.90 14.33
C LYS A 165 -4.59 -1.44 12.98
N ILE A 166 -5.44 -1.29 11.96
CA ILE A 166 -5.02 -0.83 10.62
C ILE A 166 -4.53 0.63 10.67
N PHE A 167 -5.20 1.47 11.44
CA PHE A 167 -4.80 2.87 11.65
C PHE A 167 -3.75 3.04 12.76
N ASP A 168 -3.20 1.95 13.30
CA ASP A 168 -2.19 1.97 14.37
C ASP A 168 -2.59 2.87 15.56
N LEU A 169 -3.88 2.83 15.92
CA LEU A 169 -4.44 3.55 17.07
C LEU A 169 -4.20 2.81 18.40
N GLU A 170 -3.59 1.63 18.35
CA GLU A 170 -3.27 0.85 19.53
C GLU A 170 -2.00 1.39 20.20
N ASN A 171 -2.09 1.72 21.48
CA ASN A 171 -0.89 2.03 22.25
C ASN A 171 -0.31 0.75 22.86
N ASN A 172 0.72 0.21 22.23
CA ASN A 172 1.48 -0.93 22.73
C ASN A 172 2.57 -0.53 23.74
N ALA A 173 2.76 0.78 23.99
CA ALA A 173 3.76 1.26 24.94
C ALA A 173 3.16 1.28 26.35
N PRO A 174 3.82 0.65 27.35
CA PRO A 174 3.39 0.76 28.74
C PRO A 174 3.54 2.20 29.20
N LEU A 175 2.42 2.86 29.47
CA LEU A 175 2.40 4.17 30.09
C LEU A 175 2.66 4.02 31.59
N LEU A 176 3.73 4.63 32.09
CA LEU A 176 4.08 4.59 33.52
C LEU A 176 2.93 5.11 34.38
N ASP A 177 2.62 4.41 35.47
CA ASP A 177 1.66 4.81 36.51
C ASP A 177 0.24 5.14 36.01
N THR A 178 -0.18 4.57 34.87
CA THR A 178 -1.54 4.73 34.35
C THR A 178 -2.19 3.40 34.02
N THR A 179 -3.51 3.35 34.11
CA THR A 179 -4.32 2.20 33.69
C THR A 179 -5.12 2.56 32.46
N LEU A 180 -4.98 1.76 31.40
CA LEU A 180 -5.80 1.89 30.20
C LEU A 180 -7.21 1.39 30.51
N VAL A 181 -8.20 2.27 30.37
CA VAL A 181 -9.61 1.90 30.46
C VAL A 181 -9.96 1.05 29.22
N PRO A 182 -10.87 0.07 29.32
CA PRO A 182 -11.40 -0.63 28.15
C PRO A 182 -12.09 0.33 27.16
N TYR A 183 -12.21 -0.07 25.89
CA TYR A 183 -12.99 0.70 24.91
C TYR A 183 -14.47 0.69 25.33
N ASN A 184 -15.05 1.86 25.53
CA ASN A 184 -16.44 2.07 25.93
C ASN A 184 -17.24 2.89 24.90
N SER A 185 -16.56 3.39 23.87
CA SER A 185 -17.11 4.20 22.79
C SER A 185 -16.69 3.62 21.44
N ILE A 186 -17.47 3.96 20.40
CA ILE A 186 -17.17 3.56 19.02
C ILE A 186 -16.01 4.43 18.52
N GLU A 187 -16.07 5.72 18.81
CA GLU A 187 -15.11 6.73 18.41
C GLU A 187 -13.70 6.44 18.95
N PRO A 188 -12.64 6.68 18.14
CA PRO A 188 -11.28 6.78 18.64
C PRO A 188 -11.17 7.79 19.79
N ARG A 189 -10.30 7.52 20.76
CA ARG A 189 -10.05 8.50 21.82
C ARG A 189 -9.23 9.65 21.27
N THR A 190 -9.46 10.85 21.78
CA THR A 190 -8.77 12.07 21.33
C THR A 190 -7.24 11.91 21.34
N TRP A 191 -6.67 11.33 22.39
CA TRP A 191 -5.22 11.10 22.48
C TRP A 191 -4.70 10.03 21.51
N GLU A 192 -5.53 9.06 21.11
CA GLU A 192 -5.19 8.05 20.09
C GLU A 192 -5.07 8.74 18.72
N VAL A 193 -6.04 9.62 18.42
CA VAL A 193 -6.04 10.44 17.20
C VAL A 193 -4.84 11.39 17.18
N ASP A 194 -4.55 12.09 18.29
CA ASP A 194 -3.40 12.99 18.38
C ASP A 194 -2.07 12.26 18.18
N THR A 195 -1.93 11.07 18.77
CA THR A 195 -0.75 10.20 18.59
C THR A 195 -0.62 9.79 17.13
N PHE A 196 -1.70 9.34 16.52
CA PHE A 196 -1.72 8.94 15.11
C PHE A 196 -1.34 10.10 14.19
N ILE A 197 -1.92 11.29 14.38
CA ILE A 197 -1.58 12.49 13.60
C ILE A 197 -0.10 12.82 13.74
N ARG A 198 0.45 12.77 14.95
CA ARG A 198 1.87 13.03 15.19
C ARG A 198 2.77 12.02 14.47
N THR A 199 2.51 10.72 14.66
CA THR A 199 3.29 9.64 14.04
C THR A 199 3.20 9.70 12.52
N ASN A 200 2.00 9.88 11.96
CA ASN A 200 1.78 10.00 10.53
C ASN A 200 2.46 11.26 9.96
N THR A 201 2.43 12.40 10.66
CA THR A 201 3.13 13.61 10.23
C THR A 201 4.64 13.41 10.17
N ILE A 202 5.22 12.77 11.18
CA ILE A 202 6.64 12.42 11.20
C ILE A 202 6.97 11.47 10.04
N TYR A 203 6.13 10.46 9.81
CA TYR A 203 6.26 9.54 8.69
C TYR A 203 6.22 10.28 7.34
N LEU A 204 5.26 11.15 7.10
CA LEU A 204 5.15 11.92 5.85
C LEU A 204 6.35 12.83 5.63
N VAL A 205 6.83 13.52 6.66
CA VAL A 205 8.04 14.34 6.60
C VAL A 205 9.27 13.49 6.27
N HIS A 206 9.40 12.34 6.92
CA HIS A 206 10.50 11.40 6.67
C HIS A 206 10.44 10.86 5.23
N SER A 207 9.27 10.39 4.78
CA SER A 207 9.06 9.88 3.43
C SER A 207 9.34 10.94 2.38
N ALA A 208 8.84 12.17 2.54
CA ALA A 208 9.17 13.29 1.64
C ALA A 208 10.68 13.57 1.58
N THR A 209 11.35 13.58 2.74
CA THR A 209 12.81 13.77 2.81
C THR A 209 13.56 12.64 2.10
N SER A 210 13.14 11.39 2.32
CA SER A 210 13.73 10.20 1.68
C SER A 210 13.52 10.23 0.16
N THR A 211 12.31 10.56 -0.31
CA THR A 211 12.02 10.70 -1.75
C THR A 211 12.89 11.78 -2.39
N LEU A 212 13.06 12.95 -1.74
CA LEU A 212 13.97 13.99 -2.20
C LEU A 212 15.44 13.52 -2.22
N GLN A 213 15.86 12.74 -1.23
CA GLN A 213 17.21 12.18 -1.20
C GLN A 213 17.44 11.17 -2.33
N SER A 214 16.46 10.30 -2.61
CA SER A 214 16.49 9.40 -3.76
C SER A 214 16.52 10.16 -5.08
N LEU A 215 15.79 11.28 -5.17
CA LEU A 215 15.84 12.17 -6.34
C LEU A 215 17.23 12.78 -6.54
N ILE A 216 17.87 13.27 -5.48
CA ILE A 216 19.25 13.79 -5.55
C ILE A 216 20.22 12.71 -6.03
N GLN A 217 20.09 11.48 -5.54
CA GLN A 217 20.92 10.36 -5.99
C GLN A 217 20.70 10.04 -7.47
N LEU A 218 19.45 10.05 -7.93
CA LEU A 218 19.10 9.82 -9.33
C LEU A 218 19.66 10.91 -10.25
N LEU A 219 19.53 12.18 -9.84
CA LEU A 219 20.07 13.33 -10.56
C LEU A 219 21.61 13.33 -10.60
N GLY A 220 22.26 12.88 -9.53
CA GLY A 220 23.72 12.76 -9.48
C GLY A 220 24.28 11.60 -10.31
N GLY A 221 23.48 10.56 -10.57
CA GLY A 221 23.89 9.38 -11.32
C GLY A 221 23.77 9.50 -12.84
N ILE A 222 23.05 10.50 -13.34
CA ILE A 222 22.70 10.63 -14.76
C ILE A 222 23.12 12.02 -15.27
N GLU A 223 24.13 12.03 -16.15
CA GLU A 223 24.84 13.25 -16.58
C GLU A 223 23.97 14.26 -17.35
N TYR A 224 22.85 13.82 -17.94
CA TYR A 224 21.97 14.66 -18.79
C TYR A 224 20.50 14.50 -18.42
N ILE A 225 20.11 14.92 -17.20
CA ILE A 225 18.70 15.09 -16.86
C ILE A 225 18.27 16.54 -17.07
N VAL A 226 17.24 16.74 -17.90
CA VAL A 226 16.59 18.04 -18.07
C VAL A 226 15.45 18.14 -17.06
N ILE A 227 15.61 19.03 -16.08
CA ILE A 227 14.56 19.34 -15.10
C ILE A 227 13.69 20.45 -15.70
N ASN A 228 12.41 20.17 -15.92
CA ASN A 228 11.45 21.18 -16.35
C ASN A 228 11.04 22.09 -15.16
N ASP A 229 10.45 23.24 -15.46
CA ASP A 229 10.07 24.22 -14.42
C ASP A 229 9.05 23.65 -13.43
N GLU A 230 8.16 22.76 -13.86
CA GLU A 230 7.14 22.12 -13.02
C GLU A 230 7.75 21.20 -11.96
N VAL A 231 8.68 20.34 -12.37
CA VAL A 231 9.46 19.45 -11.49
C VAL A 231 10.35 20.29 -10.58
N GLY A 232 11.02 21.32 -11.10
CA GLY A 232 11.80 22.25 -10.30
C GLY A 232 10.98 22.90 -9.18
N ALA A 233 9.79 23.41 -9.52
CA ALA A 233 8.85 23.99 -8.56
C ALA A 233 8.35 22.96 -7.55
N ALA A 234 8.05 21.72 -7.98
CA ALA A 234 7.63 20.65 -7.09
C ALA A 234 8.71 20.27 -6.07
N ILE A 235 9.98 20.20 -6.49
CA ILE A 235 11.13 19.96 -5.60
C ILE A 235 11.28 21.10 -4.58
N GLN A 236 11.22 22.36 -5.04
CA GLN A 236 11.32 23.53 -4.16
C GLN A 236 10.18 23.56 -3.15
N ASN A 237 8.94 23.36 -3.61
CA ASN A 237 7.77 23.30 -2.75
C ASN A 237 7.89 22.18 -1.71
N ALA A 238 8.30 20.98 -2.12
CA ALA A 238 8.52 19.87 -1.20
C ALA A 238 9.56 20.23 -0.12
N TYR A 239 10.70 20.80 -0.51
CA TYR A 239 11.74 21.22 0.42
C TYR A 239 11.26 22.28 1.43
N HIS A 240 10.63 23.34 0.95
CA HIS A 240 10.12 24.41 1.81
C HIS A 240 9.04 23.89 2.78
N LYS A 241 8.11 23.07 2.28
CA LYS A 241 7.03 22.48 3.08
C LYS A 241 7.57 21.48 4.11
N VAL A 242 8.62 20.70 3.80
CA VAL A 242 9.29 19.86 4.81
C VAL A 242 9.83 20.69 5.97
N ILE A 243 10.47 21.82 5.69
CA ILE A 243 11.02 22.71 6.74
C ILE A 243 9.88 23.32 7.55
N GLU A 244 8.85 23.83 6.88
CA GLU A 244 7.68 24.44 7.52
C GLU A 244 6.94 23.43 8.42
N ALA A 245 6.72 22.20 7.94
CA ALA A 245 6.09 21.13 8.72
C ALA A 245 6.88 20.81 10.00
N LYS A 246 8.22 20.76 9.92
CA LYS A 246 9.10 20.56 11.08
C LYS A 246 8.98 21.71 12.09
N GLN A 247 8.89 22.95 11.63
CA GLN A 247 8.70 24.12 12.49
C GLN A 247 7.34 24.08 13.19
N GLN A 248 6.26 23.76 12.46
CA GLN A 248 4.92 23.64 13.03
C GLN A 248 4.82 22.49 14.04
N LEU A 249 5.47 21.35 13.78
CA LEU A 249 5.60 20.24 14.73
C LEU A 249 6.31 20.69 16.02
N ALA A 250 7.40 21.46 15.91
CA ALA A 250 8.14 21.97 17.05
C ALA A 250 7.32 22.98 17.89
N GLN A 251 6.40 23.72 17.26
CA GLN A 251 5.47 24.63 17.93
C GLN A 251 4.25 23.93 18.53
N GLY A 252 4.06 22.63 18.29
CA GLY A 252 2.92 21.86 18.78
C GLY A 252 1.65 22.00 17.93
N ASN A 253 1.71 22.68 16.78
CA ASN A 253 0.57 22.85 15.89
C ASN A 253 0.38 21.60 15.01
N LEU A 254 -0.17 20.53 15.59
CA LEU A 254 -0.23 19.20 14.94
C LEU A 254 -1.04 19.20 13.63
N GLN A 255 -2.21 19.82 13.62
CA GLN A 255 -3.11 19.78 12.44
C GLN A 255 -2.51 20.52 11.24
N THR A 256 -1.95 21.70 11.46
CA THR A 256 -1.28 22.47 10.40
C THR A 256 -0.02 21.76 9.93
N ALA A 257 0.76 21.20 10.85
CA ALA A 257 1.93 20.41 10.50
C ALA A 257 1.58 19.19 9.64
N ALA A 258 0.52 18.46 9.99
CA ALA A 258 0.03 17.32 9.22
C ALA A 258 -0.40 17.71 7.80
N PHE A 259 -1.14 18.81 7.68
CA PHE A 259 -1.55 19.35 6.37
C PHE A 259 -0.34 19.70 5.49
N ILE A 260 0.61 20.46 6.04
CA ILE A 260 1.82 20.89 5.33
C ILE A 260 2.72 19.68 4.98
N ALA A 261 2.85 18.71 5.88
CA ALA A 261 3.61 17.48 5.63
C ALA A 261 3.01 16.66 4.48
N ARG A 262 1.68 16.60 4.37
CA ARG A 262 0.99 15.94 3.24
C ARG A 262 1.25 16.66 1.93
N GLU A 263 1.22 18.00 1.91
CA GLU A 263 1.60 18.78 0.73
C GLU A 263 3.07 18.54 0.33
N ALA A 264 3.97 18.48 1.32
CA ALA A 264 5.38 18.20 1.10
C ALA A 264 5.60 16.83 0.46
N TYR A 265 4.99 15.78 1.03
CA TYR A 265 5.04 14.42 0.51
C TYR A 265 4.47 14.32 -0.91
N THR A 266 3.28 14.89 -1.15
CA THR A 266 2.65 14.88 -2.48
C THR A 266 3.51 15.61 -3.53
N SER A 267 4.16 16.72 -3.14
CA SER A 267 5.05 17.47 -4.04
C SER A 267 6.34 16.70 -4.34
N ALA A 268 6.90 16.01 -3.34
CA ALA A 268 8.09 15.17 -3.52
C ALA A 268 7.82 13.98 -4.44
N GLU A 269 6.70 13.27 -4.23
CA GLU A 269 6.28 12.15 -5.07
C GLU A 269 5.98 12.61 -6.50
N ARG A 270 5.28 13.75 -6.67
CA ARG A 270 5.02 14.34 -7.99
C ARG A 270 6.32 14.62 -8.74
N ALA A 271 7.32 15.18 -8.07
CA ALA A 271 8.61 15.44 -8.67
C ALA A 271 9.34 14.14 -9.05
N PHE A 272 9.38 13.15 -8.14
CA PHE A 272 10.13 11.91 -8.34
C PHE A 272 9.53 11.01 -9.44
N PHE A 273 8.20 10.92 -9.51
CA PHE A 273 7.48 10.11 -10.49
C PHE A 273 7.10 10.87 -11.77
N ASP A 274 7.66 12.06 -11.98
CA ASP A 274 7.39 12.83 -13.18
C ASP A 274 7.88 12.08 -14.44
N PRO A 275 7.04 11.94 -15.50
CA PRO A 275 7.41 11.21 -16.71
C PRO A 275 8.68 11.73 -17.40
N SER A 276 8.98 13.03 -17.29
CA SER A 276 10.17 13.63 -17.93
C SER A 276 11.47 13.14 -17.33
N LEU A 277 11.49 12.83 -16.03
CA LEU A 277 12.66 12.26 -15.34
C LEU A 277 12.83 10.78 -15.68
N LEU A 278 11.73 10.05 -15.88
CA LEU A 278 11.76 8.63 -16.23
C LEU A 278 12.13 8.38 -17.69
N ALA A 279 11.73 9.27 -18.61
CA ALA A 279 11.95 9.11 -20.05
C ALA A 279 13.45 9.09 -20.43
N LEU A 280 14.31 9.79 -19.68
CA LEU A 280 15.75 9.88 -19.96
C LEU A 280 16.52 8.62 -19.55
N LEU A 281 15.92 7.75 -18.73
CA LEU A 281 16.45 6.41 -18.44
C LEU A 281 16.37 5.48 -19.66
N TYR A 282 15.47 5.74 -20.61
CA TYR A 282 15.15 4.82 -21.72
C TYR A 282 16.08 4.92 -22.92
N PHE A 283 16.97 5.91 -23.01
CA PHE A 283 17.99 5.99 -24.06
C PHE A 283 19.40 6.18 -23.48
N PRO A 284 19.99 5.14 -22.86
CA PRO A 284 21.39 5.13 -22.48
C PRO A 284 22.29 5.47 -23.67
N ASN A 285 23.41 6.15 -23.39
CA ASN A 285 24.40 6.50 -24.42
C ASN A 285 24.88 5.27 -25.21
N GLU A 286 24.93 4.09 -24.59
CA GLU A 286 25.29 2.83 -25.23
C GLU A 286 24.35 2.47 -26.38
N GLN A 287 23.05 2.68 -26.22
CA GLN A 287 22.04 2.44 -27.27
C GLN A 287 22.14 3.51 -28.37
N LYS A 288 22.47 4.76 -28.01
CA LYS A 288 22.78 5.82 -28.96
C LYS A 288 23.98 5.44 -29.83
N TYR A 289 25.08 4.98 -29.23
CA TYR A 289 26.26 4.54 -29.97
C TYR A 289 25.98 3.30 -30.82
N ALA A 290 25.19 2.35 -30.35
CA ALA A 290 24.80 1.17 -31.12
C ALA A 290 24.01 1.52 -32.40
N ILE A 291 23.22 2.59 -32.39
CA ILE A 291 22.49 3.07 -33.58
C ILE A 291 23.41 3.89 -34.50
N TYR A 292 24.19 4.81 -33.93
CA TYR A 292 24.94 5.79 -34.73
C TYR A 292 26.29 5.27 -35.25
N ILE A 293 26.96 4.35 -34.55
CA ILE A 293 28.25 3.81 -35.00
C ILE A 293 28.11 3.10 -36.36
N PRO A 294 27.16 2.15 -36.58
CA PRO A 294 27.01 1.51 -37.89
C PRO A 294 26.69 2.48 -39.03
N LEU A 295 25.97 3.57 -38.75
CA LEU A 295 25.59 4.58 -39.74
C LEU A 295 26.76 5.49 -40.12
N PHE A 296 27.55 5.95 -39.14
CA PHE A 296 28.59 6.95 -39.38
C PHE A 296 29.99 6.36 -39.58
N LEU A 297 30.29 5.18 -39.05
CA LEU A 297 31.61 4.54 -39.18
C LEU A 297 32.06 4.36 -40.64
N PRO A 298 31.20 3.93 -41.58
CA PRO A 298 31.59 3.80 -42.99
C PRO A 298 31.96 5.13 -43.66
N ILE A 299 31.36 6.23 -43.20
CA ILE A 299 31.63 7.59 -43.71
C ILE A 299 32.86 8.19 -43.02
N MET A 300 33.05 7.90 -41.73
CA MET A 300 34.13 8.47 -40.93
C MET A 300 35.51 7.93 -41.37
N ILE A 301 35.59 6.65 -41.74
CA ILE A 301 36.86 6.00 -42.13
C ILE A 301 37.50 6.70 -43.35
N PRO A 302 36.83 6.85 -44.52
CA PRO A 302 37.41 7.53 -45.68
C PRO A 302 37.79 8.99 -45.42
N VAL A 303 37.00 9.70 -44.62
CA VAL A 303 37.25 11.11 -44.29
C VAL A 303 38.55 11.24 -43.49
N VAL A 304 38.77 10.41 -42.48
CA VAL A 304 40.00 10.40 -41.68
C VAL A 304 41.24 10.06 -42.52
N PHE A 305 41.14 9.07 -43.42
CA PHE A 305 42.23 8.72 -44.33
C PHE A 305 42.55 9.85 -45.33
N SER A 306 41.52 10.50 -45.86
CA SER A 306 41.67 11.64 -46.77
C SER A 306 42.36 12.81 -46.06
N PHE A 307 41.92 13.12 -44.83
CA PHE A 307 42.51 14.18 -44.01
C PHE A 307 43.98 13.91 -43.66
N ASN A 308 44.31 12.67 -43.27
CA ASN A 308 45.69 12.26 -43.01
C ASN A 308 46.60 12.38 -44.24
N THR A 309 46.07 12.07 -45.42
CA THR A 309 46.80 12.19 -46.69
C THR A 309 47.09 13.65 -47.02
N ILE A 310 46.09 14.53 -46.84
CA ILE A 310 46.22 15.97 -47.02
C ILE A 310 47.28 16.55 -46.05
N LEU A 311 47.23 16.18 -44.76
CA LEU A 311 48.23 16.58 -43.76
C LEU A 311 49.66 16.14 -44.13
N LYS A 312 49.84 14.89 -44.57
CA LYS A 312 51.14 14.38 -45.05
C LYS A 312 51.64 15.15 -46.27
N TYR A 313 50.75 15.48 -47.20
CA TYR A 313 51.07 16.27 -48.38
C TYR A 313 51.55 17.68 -48.00
N PHE A 314 50.83 18.38 -47.10
CA PHE A 314 51.25 19.69 -46.62
C PHE A 314 52.57 19.66 -45.82
N ARG A 315 52.80 18.63 -44.98
CA ARG A 315 54.06 18.46 -44.25
C ARG A 315 55.26 18.21 -45.18
N LYS A 316 55.11 17.34 -46.19
CA LYS A 316 56.16 17.12 -47.21
C LYS A 316 56.45 18.37 -48.04
N ARG A 317 55.43 19.19 -48.32
CA ARG A 317 55.59 20.45 -49.06
C ARG A 317 56.31 21.52 -48.21
N LYS A 318 56.20 21.46 -46.89
CA LYS A 318 56.92 22.35 -45.96
C LYS A 318 58.39 21.92 -45.78
N SER A 319 58.67 20.61 -45.70
CA SER A 319 60.06 20.11 -45.61
C SER A 319 60.86 20.30 -46.91
N SER A 320 60.22 20.18 -48.08
CA SER A 320 60.85 20.44 -49.39
C SER A 320 61.13 21.93 -49.64
N LYS A 321 60.30 22.84 -49.12
CA LYS A 321 60.59 24.29 -49.15
C LYS A 321 61.77 24.68 -48.24
N GLN A 322 61.96 24.01 -47.10
CA GLN A 322 63.11 24.23 -46.21
C GLN A 322 64.42 23.63 -46.73
N ALA A 323 64.36 22.56 -47.54
CA ALA A 323 65.54 22.01 -48.20
C ALA A 323 66.02 22.89 -49.36
N LYS A 324 65.10 23.46 -50.15
CA LYS A 324 65.46 24.38 -51.25
C LYS A 324 65.97 25.76 -50.80
N SER A 325 65.68 26.21 -49.58
CA SER A 325 66.20 27.48 -49.05
C SER A 325 67.56 27.35 -48.35
N LYS A 326 68.17 26.16 -48.36
CA LYS A 326 69.51 25.89 -47.80
C LYS A 326 70.56 25.58 -48.88
N GLU A 327 70.16 25.55 -50.14
CA GLU A 327 71.02 25.29 -51.32
C GLU A 327 71.14 26.51 -52.26
N GLU A 328 70.70 27.69 -51.82
CA GLU A 328 71.03 28.99 -52.44
C GLU A 328 71.99 29.80 -51.57
#